data_AF-A0A565B5X7-F1
#
_entry.id   AF-A0A565B5X7-F1
#
_cell.length_a   1.000
_cell.length_b   1.000
_cell.length_c   1.000
_cell.angle_alpha   90.00
_cell.angle_beta   90.00
_cell.angle_gamma   90.00
#
_symmetry.space_group_name_H-M   'P 1'
#
loop_
_entity.id
_entity.type
_entity.pdbx_description
1 polymer ?
#
loop_
_entity_poly.entity_id
_entity_poly.type
_entity_poly.pdbx_seq_one_letter_code
_entity_poly.pdbx_strand_id
1 'polypeptide(L)'
;MLVLYETAAGFGIFKVLNEGKLTDVENLGKEFSSPDLARKMVKLKAFDKFDNTSEALEAVAKLVEGTPGKGLRKFLKANCQGETLAVADSKLGNVIKEKLVCILFHFPLLQHFWFCCVVFL
;
A
#
# COMPACT_ATOMS: atom_id res chain seq x y z
N MET A 1 3.15 10.06 -6.00
CA MET A 1 3.34 8.60 -5.80
C MET A 1 2.19 8.00 -5.01
N LEU A 2 1.78 6.76 -5.30
CA LEU A 2 0.78 5.99 -4.55
C LEU A 2 1.43 4.85 -3.76
N VAL A 3 0.84 4.47 -2.63
CA VAL A 3 1.26 3.34 -1.78
C VAL A 3 0.08 2.40 -1.60
N LEU A 4 0.27 1.12 -1.91
CA LEU A 4 -0.68 0.06 -1.59
C LEU A 4 -0.50 -0.38 -0.12
N TYR A 5 -1.60 -0.46 0.61
CA TYR A 5 -1.66 -0.90 1.99
C TYR A 5 -2.64 -2.06 2.11
N GLU A 6 -2.16 -3.22 2.56
CA GLU A 6 -2.96 -4.43 2.68
C GLU A 6 -3.30 -4.66 4.15
N THR A 7 -4.57 -4.88 4.44
CA THR A 7 -5.05 -5.17 5.80
C THR A 7 -5.96 -6.38 5.77
N ALA A 8 -6.17 -7.00 6.94
CA ALA A 8 -7.17 -8.05 7.08
C ALA A 8 -8.60 -7.57 6.76
N ALA A 9 -8.86 -6.26 6.80
CA ALA A 9 -10.16 -5.66 6.50
C ALA A 9 -10.33 -5.26 5.03
N GLY A 10 -9.26 -5.21 4.23
CA GLY A 10 -9.31 -4.73 2.86
C GLY A 10 -8.00 -4.13 2.34
N PHE A 11 -8.09 -3.54 1.15
CA PHE A 11 -6.99 -2.89 0.44
C PHE A 11 -7.14 -1.36 0.46
N GLY A 12 -6.11 -0.65 0.89
CA GLY A 12 -6.02 0.80 0.86
C GLY A 12 -5.02 1.29 -0.17
N ILE A 13 -5.33 2.39 -0.86
CA ILE A 13 -4.36 3.15 -1.64
C ILE A 13 -4.21 4.50 -0.96
N PHE A 14 -2.98 4.84 -0.61
CA PHE A 14 -2.61 6.13 -0.07
C PHE A 14 -1.87 6.94 -1.11
N LYS A 15 -2.19 8.23 -1.22
CA LYS A 15 -1.40 9.20 -1.96
C LYS A 15 -0.36 9.80 -1.03
N VAL A 16 0.90 9.74 -1.44
CA VAL A 16 1.99 10.42 -0.74
C VAL A 16 1.90 11.91 -1.05
N LEU A 17 1.87 12.74 0.00
CA LEU A 17 1.84 14.19 -0.11
C LEU A 17 3.24 14.80 -0.09
N ASN A 18 4.18 14.16 0.63
CA ASN A 18 5.54 14.66 0.78
C ASN A 18 6.57 13.57 0.42
N GLU A 19 6.93 13.51 -0.87
CA GLU A 19 7.88 12.52 -1.38
C GLU A 19 9.32 12.80 -0.90
N GLY A 20 9.70 14.07 -0.70
CA GLY A 20 11.05 14.46 -0.27
C GLY A 20 11.41 14.04 1.16
N LYS A 21 10.40 13.86 2.03
CA LYS A 21 10.62 13.31 3.39
C LYS A 21 10.69 11.78 3.42
N LEU A 22 10.32 11.10 2.34
CA LEU A 22 10.44 9.63 2.28
C LEU A 22 11.87 9.15 2.07
N THR A 23 12.77 10.03 1.63
CA THR A 23 14.20 9.73 1.49
C THR A 23 14.98 9.91 2.81
N ASP A 24 14.41 10.61 3.79
CA ASP A 24 15.00 10.82 5.12
C ASP A 24 14.55 9.71 6.08
N VAL A 25 15.25 8.58 6.00
CA VAL A 25 14.95 7.35 6.77
C VAL A 25 15.01 7.57 8.28
N GLU A 26 15.95 8.39 8.74
CA GLU A 26 16.23 8.58 10.16
C GLU A 26 15.11 9.36 10.86
N ASN A 27 14.47 10.29 10.14
CA ASN A 27 13.36 11.09 10.68
C ASN A 27 11.97 10.58 10.27
N LEU A 28 11.88 9.64 9.33
CA LEU A 28 10.60 9.11 8.85
C LEU A 28 9.73 8.58 10.00
N GLY A 29 10.32 7.85 10.96
CA GLY A 29 9.59 7.33 12.12
C GLY A 29 8.92 8.44 12.97
N LYS A 30 9.50 9.64 13.01
CA LYS A 30 8.90 10.78 13.74
C LYS A 30 7.64 11.29 13.03
N GLU A 31 7.63 11.30 11.70
CA GLU A 31 6.50 11.75 10.89
C GLU A 31 5.30 10.78 10.97
N PHE A 32 5.50 9.54 11.44
CA PHE A 32 4.42 8.58 11.69
C PHE A 32 4.23 8.25 13.18
N SER A 33 4.81 9.06 14.08
CA SER A 33 4.67 8.88 15.53
C SER A 33 3.31 9.30 16.08
N SER A 34 2.49 9.99 15.27
CA SER A 34 1.12 10.33 15.61
C SER A 34 0.23 10.38 14.37
N PRO A 35 -1.09 10.17 14.52
CA PRO A 35 -2.03 10.22 13.40
C PRO A 35 -2.02 11.57 12.68
N ASP A 36 -1.84 12.67 13.41
CA ASP A 36 -1.78 14.03 12.86
C ASP A 36 -0.58 14.26 11.95
N LEU A 37 0.57 13.69 12.29
CA LEU A 37 1.78 13.77 11.48
C LEU A 37 1.67 12.85 10.26
N ALA A 38 1.16 11.63 10.45
CA ALA A 38 0.95 10.68 9.37
C ALA A 38 0.02 11.25 8.28
N ARG A 39 -1.05 11.95 8.67
CA ARG A 39 -1.98 12.64 7.75
C ARG A 39 -1.32 13.73 6.90
N LYS A 40 -0.21 14.32 7.37
CA LYS A 40 0.57 15.30 6.59
C LYS A 40 1.47 14.62 5.55
N MET A 41 1.83 13.36 5.79
CA MET A 41 2.67 12.57 4.90
C MET A 41 1.89 11.84 3.83
N VAL A 42 0.74 11.26 4.21
CA VAL A 42 -0.09 10.45 3.32
C VAL A 42 -1.57 10.74 3.49
N LYS A 43 -2.32 10.59 2.41
CA LYS A 43 -3.77 10.74 2.38
C LYS A 43 -4.42 9.51 1.77
N LEU A 44 -5.43 8.95 2.43
CA LEU A 44 -6.22 7.85 1.88
C LEU A 44 -6.89 8.32 0.58
N LYS A 45 -6.62 7.62 -0.51
CA LYS A 45 -7.22 7.87 -1.84
C LYS A 45 -8.42 6.97 -2.07
N ALA A 46 -8.27 5.68 -1.77
CA ALA A 46 -9.32 4.69 -1.93
C ALA A 46 -9.14 3.57 -0.90
N PHE A 47 -10.24 2.97 -0.46
CA PHE A 47 -10.25 1.80 0.40
C PHE A 47 -11.32 0.82 -0.09
N ASP A 48 -10.91 -0.42 -0.34
CA ASP A 48 -11.76 -1.52 -0.76
C ASP A 48 -11.84 -2.53 0.37
N LYS A 49 -12.94 -2.49 1.12
CA LYS A 49 -13.17 -3.39 2.25
C LYS A 49 -13.57 -4.77 1.74
N PHE A 50 -13.20 -5.82 2.44
CA PHE A 50 -13.75 -7.15 2.16
C PHE A 50 -15.19 -7.24 2.68
N ASP A 51 -16.09 -7.79 1.87
CA ASP A 51 -17.49 -7.90 2.24
C ASP A 51 -17.74 -9.05 3.23
N ASN A 52 -16.89 -10.08 3.19
CA ASN A 52 -17.01 -11.24 4.05
C ASN A 52 -15.66 -11.93 4.31
N THR A 53 -15.64 -12.82 5.30
CA THR A 53 -14.45 -13.56 5.73
C THR A 53 -13.86 -14.46 4.65
N SER A 54 -14.69 -14.96 3.72
CA SER A 54 -14.23 -15.82 2.63
C SER A 54 -13.35 -15.04 1.65
N GLU A 55 -13.78 -13.84 1.27
CA GLU A 55 -12.99 -12.95 0.42
C GLU A 55 -11.71 -12.48 1.10
N ALA A 56 -11.79 -12.15 2.40
CA ALA A 56 -10.62 -11.78 3.19
C ALA A 56 -9.59 -12.93 3.23
N LEU A 57 -10.04 -14.17 3.47
CA LEU A 57 -9.16 -15.33 3.52
C LEU A 57 -8.51 -15.63 2.17
N GLU A 58 -9.29 -15.58 1.08
CA GLU A 58 -8.77 -15.79 -0.28
C GLU A 58 -7.75 -14.70 -0.65
N ALA A 59 -8.04 -13.44 -0.31
CA ALA A 59 -7.13 -12.33 -0.54
C ALA A 59 -5.82 -12.52 0.23
N VAL A 60 -5.87 -12.84 1.52
CA VAL A 60 -4.69 -13.08 2.35
C VAL A 60 -3.87 -14.25 1.84
N ALA A 61 -4.50 -15.37 1.47
CA ALA A 61 -3.79 -16.53 0.92
C ALA A 61 -3.01 -16.15 -0.37
N LYS A 62 -3.64 -15.39 -1.26
CA LYS A 62 -3.00 -14.94 -2.50
C LYS A 62 -1.88 -13.92 -2.25
N LEU A 63 -2.02 -13.05 -1.26
CA LEU A 63 -0.95 -12.14 -0.84
C LEU A 63 0.25 -12.91 -0.31
N VAL A 64 0.05 -13.97 0.49
CA VAL A 64 1.12 -14.86 0.98
C VAL A 64 1.85 -15.54 -0.19
N GLU A 65 1.12 -15.93 -1.23
CA GLU A 65 1.69 -16.47 -2.46
C GLU A 65 2.35 -15.40 -3.36
N GLY A 66 2.22 -14.12 -3.03
CA GLY A 66 2.76 -13.00 -3.80
C GLY A 66 2.01 -12.74 -5.11
N THR A 67 0.72 -13.11 -5.19
CA THR A 67 -0.10 -12.92 -6.39
C THR A 67 -1.34 -12.06 -6.11
N PRO A 68 -1.76 -11.16 -7.01
CA PRO A 68 -2.93 -10.35 -6.77
C PRO A 68 -4.21 -11.11 -7.15
N GLY A 69 -5.15 -11.17 -6.21
CA GLY A 69 -6.50 -11.70 -6.40
C GLY A 69 -7.36 -10.87 -7.36
N LYS A 70 -8.56 -11.38 -7.71
CA LYS A 70 -9.46 -10.71 -8.66
C LYS A 70 -9.92 -9.32 -8.14
N GLY A 71 -10.21 -9.22 -6.84
CA GLY A 71 -10.57 -7.95 -6.17
C GLY A 71 -9.45 -6.92 -6.31
N LEU A 72 -8.24 -7.24 -5.83
CA LEU A 72 -7.09 -6.35 -5.90
C LEU A 72 -6.78 -5.87 -7.33
N ARG A 73 -6.88 -6.75 -8.34
CA ARG A 73 -6.69 -6.35 -9.74
C ARG A 73 -7.70 -5.30 -10.20
N LYS A 74 -8.98 -5.46 -9.85
CA LYS A 74 -10.02 -4.48 -10.17
C LYS A 74 -9.78 -3.16 -9.44
N PHE A 75 -9.45 -3.24 -8.16
CA PHE A 75 -9.17 -2.09 -7.31
C PHE A 75 -7.99 -1.25 -7.83
N LEU A 76 -6.86 -1.89 -8.17
CA LEU A 76 -5.69 -1.21 -8.72
C LEU A 76 -5.99 -0.58 -10.08
N LYS A 77 -6.72 -1.28 -10.97
CA LYS A 77 -7.11 -0.73 -12.28
C LYS A 77 -7.99 0.51 -12.17
N ALA A 78 -8.83 0.59 -11.15
CA ALA A 78 -9.71 1.74 -10.93
C ALA A 78 -8.96 2.96 -10.35
N ASN A 79 -7.89 2.74 -9.59
CA ASN A 79 -7.32 3.77 -8.72
C ASN A 79 -5.86 4.17 -9.02
N CYS A 80 -5.12 3.37 -9.79
CA CYS A 80 -3.66 3.54 -10.02
C CYS A 80 -3.27 3.87 -11.46
N GLN A 81 -4.20 4.28 -12.33
CA GLN A 81 -3.88 4.52 -13.75
C GLN A 81 -2.89 5.68 -13.92
N GLY A 82 -1.72 5.40 -14.52
CA GLY A 82 -0.71 6.41 -14.84
C GLY A 82 0.09 6.95 -13.66
N GLU A 83 -0.05 6.37 -12.46
CA GLU A 83 0.72 6.75 -11.27
C GLU A 83 1.69 5.65 -10.84
N THR A 84 2.83 6.03 -10.25
CA THR A 84 3.77 5.10 -9.59
C THR A 84 3.12 4.49 -8.35
N LEU A 85 3.16 3.16 -8.24
CA LEU A 85 2.62 2.42 -7.11
C LEU A 85 3.75 1.73 -6.33
N ALA A 86 3.87 2.09 -5.06
CA ALA A 86 4.75 1.43 -4.12
C ALA A 86 4.01 0.25 -3.46
N VAL A 87 4.67 -0.90 -3.41
CA VAL A 87 4.16 -2.16 -2.84
C VAL A 87 5.21 -2.69 -1.87
N ALA A 88 4.78 -3.21 -0.72
CA ALA A 88 5.69 -3.73 0.30
C ALA A 88 6.40 -5.01 -0.17
N ASP A 89 5.63 -5.96 -0.73
CA ASP A 89 6.17 -7.23 -1.24
C ASP A 89 6.67 -7.10 -2.69
N SER A 90 7.93 -7.49 -2.91
CA SER A 90 8.60 -7.41 -4.21
C SER A 90 8.07 -8.43 -5.23
N LYS A 91 7.60 -9.61 -4.79
CA LYS A 91 7.00 -10.62 -5.68
C LYS A 91 5.65 -10.13 -6.18
N LEU A 92 4.80 -9.64 -5.27
CA LEU A 92 3.52 -9.05 -5.61
C LEU A 92 3.70 -7.86 -6.55
N GLY A 93 4.67 -7.00 -6.24
CA GLY A 93 5.05 -5.88 -7.09
C GLY A 93 5.45 -6.29 -8.51
N ASN A 94 6.27 -7.32 -8.66
CA ASN A 94 6.66 -7.84 -9.98
C ASN A 94 5.44 -8.35 -10.77
N VAL A 95 4.55 -9.11 -10.13
CA VAL A 95 3.33 -9.63 -10.77
C VAL A 95 2.36 -8.50 -11.14
N ILE A 96 2.29 -7.45 -10.31
CA ILE A 96 1.51 -6.25 -10.61
C ILE A 96 2.10 -5.51 -11.80
N LYS A 97 3.42 -5.29 -11.83
CA LYS A 97 4.13 -4.58 -12.91
C LYS A 97 3.96 -5.27 -14.27
N GLU A 98 3.95 -6.59 -14.31
CA GLU A 98 3.71 -7.34 -15.56
C GLU A 98 2.26 -7.25 -16.04
N LYS A 99 1.29 -7.13 -15.13
CA LYS A 99 -0.16 -7.15 -15.44
C LYS A 99 -0.80 -5.77 -15.47
N LEU A 100 -0.14 -4.73 -14.95
CA LEU A 100 -0.65 -3.37 -14.76
C LEU A 100 0.44 -2.34 -15.07
N VAL A 101 0.06 -1.23 -15.69
CA VAL A 101 0.96 -0.14 -16.12
C VAL A 101 1.32 0.76 -14.94
N CYS A 102 1.92 0.19 -13.90
CA CYS A 102 2.40 0.95 -12.74
C CYS A 102 3.92 0.82 -12.61
N ILE A 103 4.59 1.96 -12.38
CA ILE A 103 6.01 1.98 -12.05
C ILE A 103 6.14 1.50 -10.60
N LEU A 104 6.95 0.46 -10.40
CA LEU A 104 7.13 -0.20 -9.11
C LEU A 104 8.35 0.37 -8.37
N PHE A 105 8.15 0.72 -7.10
CA PHE A 105 9.24 0.99 -6.17
C PHE A 105 9.15 0.04 -4.98
N HIS A 106 10.16 -0.82 -4.83
CA HIS A 106 10.33 -1.60 -3.60
C HIS A 106 11.10 -0.72 -2.61
N PHE A 107 10.41 -0.25 -1.57
CA PHE A 107 11.01 0.53 -0.51
C PHE A 107 11.25 -0.40 0.69
N PRO A 108 12.49 -0.69 1.09
CA PRO A 108 12.75 -1.41 2.36
C PRO A 108 12.20 -0.64 3.57
N LEU A 109 11.94 0.66 3.43
CA LEU A 109 11.31 1.52 4.44
C LEU A 109 9.79 1.34 4.57
N LEU A 110 9.15 0.69 3.60
CA LEU A 110 7.71 0.41 3.69
C LEU A 110 7.40 -0.49 4.88
N GLN A 111 8.34 -1.30 5.34
CA GLN A 111 8.16 -2.15 6.52
C GLN A 111 8.03 -1.32 7.80
N HIS A 112 8.85 -0.27 7.95
CA HIS A 112 8.74 0.70 9.06
C HIS A 112 7.53 1.62 8.93
N PHE A 113 7.20 2.02 7.70
CA PHE A 113 5.98 2.76 7.39
C PHE A 113 4.73 1.92 7.72
N TRP A 114 4.73 0.62 7.38
CA TRP A 114 3.68 -0.34 7.77
C TRP A 114 3.56 -0.45 9.28
N PHE A 115 4.69 -0.62 9.96
CA PHE A 115 4.71 -0.72 11.41
C PHE A 115 4.12 0.53 12.08
N CYS A 116 4.40 1.73 11.55
CA CYS A 116 3.81 2.95 12.09
C CYS A 116 2.35 3.14 11.66
N CYS A 117 1.96 2.81 10.42
CA CYS A 117 0.56 2.89 9.99
C CYS A 117 -0.35 1.90 10.72
N VAL A 118 0.08 0.68 11.02
CA VAL A 118 -0.71 -0.30 11.80
C VAL A 118 -0.91 0.15 13.26
N VAL A 119 0.04 0.92 13.82
CA VAL A 119 0.00 1.34 15.23
C VAL A 119 -0.72 2.68 15.42
N PHE A 120 -0.79 3.54 14.39
CA PHE A 120 -1.30 4.92 14.52
C PHE A 120 -2.48 5.29 13.62
N LEU A 121 -3.02 4.37 12.80
CA LEU A 121 -4.28 4.51 12.05
C LEU A 121 -5.30 3.48 12.53
#